data_AF-A0A4D4JJ84-F1
#
_entry.id   AF-A0A4D4JJ84-F1
#
_cell.length_a   1.000
_cell.length_b   1.000
_cell.length_c   1.000
_cell.angle_alpha   90.00
_cell.angle_beta   90.00
_cell.angle_gamma   90.00
#
_symmetry.space_group_name_H-M   'P 1'
#
loop_
_entity.id
_entity.type
_entity.pdbx_description
1 polymer ?
#
loop_
_entity_poly.entity_id
_entity_poly.type
_entity_poly.pdbx_seq_one_letter_code
_entity_poly.pdbx_strand_id
1 'polypeptide(L)'
;MPFAAMPADGQRQPIPGAGGADKMIVQPDKVLALKKELEDARNRVRDFLQDKADYLRVPPMAADPVSKDASGAFTATAETAVRVAWAYVAQLSNTIDGLDQAAKAYNLAEDTNTSTFNRQA
;
A
#
# COMPACT_ATOMS: atom_id res chain seq x y z
N MET A 1 -8.79 -69.50 0.69
CA MET A 1 -8.84 -68.56 -0.45
C MET A 1 -7.87 -67.43 -0.18
N PRO A 2 -6.85 -67.25 -1.04
CA PRO A 2 -5.68 -66.40 -0.83
C PRO A 2 -5.92 -64.94 -1.25
N PHE A 3 -5.26 -63.99 -0.58
CA PHE A 3 -4.97 -62.66 -1.14
C PHE A 3 -3.47 -62.54 -1.36
N ALA A 4 -3.15 -61.97 -2.52
CA ALA A 4 -1.89 -62.07 -3.23
C ALA A 4 -0.71 -61.34 -2.55
N ALA A 5 0.47 -61.90 -2.77
CA ALA A 5 1.77 -61.29 -2.48
C ALA A 5 2.14 -60.21 -3.51
N MET A 6 2.75 -59.10 -3.06
CA MET A 6 3.68 -58.23 -3.82
C MET A 6 4.21 -57.09 -2.91
N PRO A 7 5.38 -56.47 -3.18
CA PRO A 7 6.66 -56.87 -2.59
C PRO A 7 7.27 -55.82 -1.63
N ALA A 8 8.31 -56.25 -0.93
CA ALA A 8 9.27 -55.41 -0.23
C ALA A 8 10.21 -54.68 -1.21
N ASP A 9 10.67 -53.51 -0.77
CA ASP A 9 11.72 -52.64 -1.32
C ASP A 9 11.47 -51.93 -2.66
N GLY A 10 11.72 -50.61 -2.67
CA GLY A 10 11.89 -49.86 -3.90
C GLY A 10 11.47 -48.39 -3.85
N GLN A 11 12.30 -47.56 -3.23
CA GLN A 11 12.42 -46.12 -3.48
C GLN A 11 11.16 -45.25 -3.26
N ARG A 12 11.12 -44.58 -2.09
CA ARG A 12 10.50 -43.26 -2.01
C ARG A 12 11.25 -42.33 -2.96
N GLN A 13 10.67 -42.06 -4.14
CA GLN A 13 11.14 -40.97 -4.98
C GLN A 13 11.12 -39.70 -4.13
N PRO A 14 12.24 -38.95 -4.03
CA PRO A 14 12.19 -37.63 -3.44
C PRO A 14 11.28 -36.80 -4.34
N ILE A 15 10.23 -36.23 -3.74
CA ILE A 15 9.36 -35.27 -4.41
C ILE A 15 10.28 -34.12 -4.87
N PRO A 16 10.49 -33.90 -6.18
CA PRO A 16 11.23 -32.75 -6.67
C PRO A 16 10.32 -31.54 -6.44
N GLY A 17 10.62 -30.77 -5.39
CA GLY A 17 9.81 -29.63 -4.99
C GLY A 17 9.97 -29.25 -3.51
N ALA A 18 10.55 -30.11 -2.69
CA ALA A 18 11.03 -29.73 -1.35
C ALA A 18 12.34 -28.94 -1.48
N GLY A 19 12.28 -27.70 -1.96
CA GLY A 19 13.50 -26.92 -2.20
C GLY A 19 13.20 -25.59 -2.88
N GLY A 20 12.64 -24.66 -2.12
CA GLY A 20 12.37 -23.32 -2.61
C GLY A 20 11.33 -22.65 -1.74
N ALA A 21 11.69 -22.34 -0.49
CA ALA A 21 11.19 -21.06 0.01
C ALA A 21 11.77 -20.05 -0.99
N ASP A 22 10.95 -19.59 -1.94
CA ASP A 22 11.27 -18.39 -2.71
C ASP A 22 11.66 -17.36 -1.65
N LYS A 23 12.96 -17.12 -1.50
CA LYS A 23 13.46 -16.14 -0.55
C LYS A 23 12.84 -14.85 -1.02
N MET A 24 11.86 -14.35 -0.27
CA MET A 24 11.30 -13.05 -0.50
C MET A 24 12.43 -12.05 -0.29
N ILE A 25 13.08 -11.65 -1.39
CA ILE A 25 14.17 -10.66 -1.37
C ILE A 25 13.51 -9.30 -1.26
N VAL A 26 13.37 -8.82 -0.03
CA VAL A 26 13.00 -7.42 0.20
C VAL A 26 14.25 -6.58 0.07
N GLN A 27 14.15 -5.49 -0.70
CA GLN A 27 15.19 -4.48 -0.82
C GLN A 27 14.75 -3.27 0.02
N PRO A 28 15.21 -3.12 1.28
CA PRO A 28 14.75 -2.05 2.17
C PRO A 28 14.95 -0.65 1.58
N ASP A 29 16.03 -0.45 0.83
CA ASP A 29 16.32 0.81 0.15
C ASP A 29 15.25 1.18 -0.90
N LYS A 30 14.71 0.19 -1.61
CA LYS A 30 13.61 0.40 -2.57
C LYS A 30 12.32 0.78 -1.85
N VAL A 31 12.06 0.19 -0.68
CA VAL A 31 10.89 0.51 0.16
C VAL A 31 10.98 1.94 0.67
N LEU A 32 12.15 2.39 1.11
CA LEU A 32 12.39 3.76 1.55
C LEU A 32 12.29 4.77 0.40
N ALA A 33 12.82 4.45 -0.78
CA ALA A 33 12.68 5.29 -1.97
C ALA A 33 11.21 5.45 -2.36
N LEU A 34 10.44 4.36 -2.41
CA LEU A 34 9.01 4.39 -2.71
C LEU A 34 8.23 5.19 -1.65
N LYS A 35 8.56 5.01 -0.37
CA LYS A 35 7.96 5.78 0.74
C LYS A 35 8.15 7.28 0.51
N LYS A 36 9.37 7.70 0.16
CA LYS A 36 9.69 9.11 -0.11
C LYS A 36 8.89 9.67 -1.28
N GLU A 37 8.80 8.94 -2.39
CA GLU A 37 8.02 9.37 -3.55
C GLU A 37 6.52 9.53 -3.22
N LEU A 38 5.98 8.62 -2.41
CA LEU A 38 4.60 8.69 -1.94
C LEU A 38 4.39 9.86 -0.97
N GLU A 39 5.36 10.15 -0.08
CA GLU A 39 5.32 11.31 0.81
C GLU A 39 5.30 12.62 0.01
N ASP A 40 6.15 12.73 -1.01
CA ASP A 40 6.20 13.89 -1.90
C ASP A 40 4.88 14.07 -2.66
N ALA A 41 4.31 12.99 -3.19
CA ALA A 41 3.01 13.01 -3.87
C ALA A 41 1.88 13.43 -2.91
N ARG A 42 1.82 12.83 -1.70
CA ARG A 42 0.86 13.18 -0.65
C ARG A 42 0.96 14.66 -0.30
N ASN A 43 2.17 15.17 -0.09
CA ASN A 43 2.39 16.57 0.29
C ASN A 43 1.91 17.51 -0.82
N ARG A 44 2.26 17.26 -2.09
CA ARG A 44 1.77 18.07 -3.22
C ARG A 44 0.25 18.15 -3.28
N VAL A 45 -0.44 17.02 -3.14
CA VAL A 45 -1.91 16.99 -3.18
C VAL A 45 -2.50 17.68 -1.97
N ARG A 46 -1.98 17.43 -0.76
CA ARG A 46 -2.43 18.07 0.47
C ARG A 46 -2.26 19.59 0.39
N ASP A 47 -1.10 20.07 -0.01
CA ASP A 47 -0.78 21.49 -0.06
C ASP A 47 -1.66 22.19 -1.12
N PHE A 48 -1.90 21.53 -2.27
CA PHE A 48 -2.87 22.01 -3.26
C PHE A 48 -4.29 22.13 -2.68
N LEU A 49 -4.77 21.11 -1.95
CA LEU A 49 -6.10 21.14 -1.34
C LEU A 49 -6.21 22.22 -0.26
N GLN A 50 -5.18 22.42 0.55
CA GLN A 50 -5.16 23.45 1.59
C GLN A 50 -5.20 24.86 1.00
N ASP A 51 -4.51 25.10 -0.11
CA ASP A 51 -4.46 26.42 -0.74
C ASP A 51 -5.66 26.68 -1.67
N LYS A 52 -6.13 25.67 -2.41
CA LYS A 52 -7.07 25.86 -3.53
C LYS A 52 -8.51 25.38 -3.29
N ALA A 53 -8.78 24.58 -2.26
CA ALA A 53 -10.12 24.01 -2.09
C ALA A 53 -11.24 25.06 -1.98
N ASP A 54 -11.00 26.15 -1.24
CA ASP A 54 -12.02 27.19 -1.05
C ASP A 54 -12.26 28.02 -2.33
N TYR A 55 -11.26 28.12 -3.22
CA TYR A 55 -11.41 28.82 -4.51
C TYR A 55 -12.30 28.07 -5.49
N LEU A 56 -12.58 26.78 -5.25
CA LEU A 56 -13.48 25.99 -6.09
C LEU A 56 -14.96 26.28 -5.79
N ARG A 57 -15.27 26.99 -4.70
CA ARG A 57 -16.63 27.48 -4.42
C ARG A 57 -16.90 28.74 -5.22
N VAL A 58 -17.78 28.63 -6.21
CA VAL A 58 -18.08 29.74 -7.12
C VAL A 58 -19.39 30.40 -6.69
N PRO A 59 -19.38 31.70 -6.34
CA PRO A 59 -20.63 32.41 -6.07
C PRO A 59 -21.45 32.61 -7.35
N PRO A 60 -22.77 32.78 -7.26
CA PRO A 60 -23.59 33.10 -8.42
C PRO A 60 -23.16 34.43 -9.05
N MET A 61 -22.95 34.41 -10.37
CA MET A 61 -22.50 35.58 -11.14
C MET A 61 -23.62 36.63 -11.33
N ALA A 62 -24.88 36.22 -11.20
CA ALA A 62 -26.04 37.08 -11.22
C ALA A 62 -27.13 36.54 -10.28
N ALA A 63 -28.12 37.37 -9.94
CA ALA A 63 -29.18 37.02 -8.98
C ALA A 63 -30.32 36.20 -9.58
N ASP A 64 -30.26 35.90 -10.88
CA ASP A 64 -31.28 35.13 -11.58
C ASP A 64 -31.27 33.64 -11.15
N PRO A 65 -32.40 32.93 -11.33
CA PRO A 65 -32.50 31.54 -10.91
C PRO A 65 -31.47 30.61 -11.57
N VAL A 66 -31.14 30.85 -12.84
CA VAL A 66 -30.21 29.97 -13.60
C VAL A 66 -28.79 30.12 -13.08
N SER A 67 -28.33 31.36 -12.81
CA SER A 67 -27.02 31.61 -12.22
C SER A 67 -26.86 31.01 -10.82
N LYS A 68 -27.92 31.06 -10.01
CA LYS A 68 -27.94 30.43 -8.68
C LYS A 68 -27.84 28.91 -8.77
N ASP A 69 -28.68 28.29 -9.59
CA ASP A 69 -28.66 26.84 -9.79
C ASP A 69 -27.32 26.36 -10.36
N ALA A 70 -26.77 27.06 -11.35
CA ALA A 70 -25.46 26.75 -11.92
C ALA A 70 -24.36 26.83 -10.86
N SER A 71 -24.29 27.92 -10.08
CA SER A 71 -23.31 28.07 -9.01
C SER A 71 -23.43 26.99 -7.93
N GLY A 72 -24.66 26.56 -7.61
CA GLY A 72 -24.93 25.47 -6.69
C GLY A 72 -24.42 24.13 -7.21
N ALA A 73 -24.68 23.81 -8.49
CA ALA A 73 -24.22 22.56 -9.11
C ALA A 73 -22.68 22.48 -9.20
N PHE A 74 -22.02 23.60 -9.54
CA PHE A 74 -20.54 23.67 -9.54
C PHE A 74 -19.98 23.50 -8.13
N THR A 75 -20.56 24.19 -7.14
CA THR A 75 -20.12 24.11 -5.75
C THR A 75 -20.29 22.68 -5.19
N ALA A 76 -21.42 22.03 -5.42
CA ALA A 76 -21.64 20.65 -4.99
C ALA A 76 -20.63 19.66 -5.62
N THR A 77 -20.31 19.86 -6.90
CA THR A 77 -19.29 19.07 -7.60
C THR A 77 -17.91 19.31 -6.99
N ALA A 78 -17.55 20.57 -6.77
CA ALA A 78 -16.29 20.96 -6.14
C ALA A 78 -16.12 20.34 -4.74
N GLU A 79 -17.14 20.42 -3.90
CA GLU A 79 -17.11 19.85 -2.54
C GLU A 79 -16.94 18.32 -2.57
N THR A 80 -17.56 17.66 -3.53
CA THR A 80 -17.38 16.21 -3.73
C THR A 80 -15.95 15.90 -4.16
N ALA A 81 -15.40 16.65 -5.12
CA ALA A 81 -14.02 16.47 -5.59
C ALA A 81 -13.00 16.70 -4.46
N VAL A 82 -13.16 17.78 -3.68
CA VAL A 82 -12.30 18.10 -2.53
C VAL A 82 -12.35 16.98 -1.49
N ARG A 83 -13.54 16.47 -1.18
CA ARG A 83 -13.71 15.35 -0.24
C ARG A 83 -13.02 14.07 -0.70
N VAL A 84 -13.19 13.71 -1.98
CA VAL A 84 -12.53 12.53 -2.56
C VAL A 84 -11.01 12.70 -2.55
N ALA A 85 -10.51 13.90 -2.86
CA ALA A 85 -9.09 14.18 -2.83
C ALA A 85 -8.51 14.08 -1.40
N TRP A 86 -9.23 14.53 -0.38
CA TRP A 86 -8.84 14.31 1.03
C TRP A 86 -8.84 12.83 1.41
N ALA A 87 -9.81 12.06 0.96
CA ALA A 87 -9.82 10.61 1.18
C ALA A 87 -8.61 9.93 0.52
N TYR A 88 -8.20 10.38 -0.67
CA TYR A 88 -6.99 9.90 -1.33
C TYR A 88 -5.71 10.25 -0.56
N VAL A 89 -5.59 11.47 -0.02
CA VAL A 89 -4.48 11.87 0.87
C VAL A 89 -4.42 10.98 2.12
N ALA A 90 -5.57 10.65 2.70
CA ALA A 90 -5.64 9.73 3.85
C ALA A 90 -5.18 8.32 3.46
N GLN A 91 -5.61 7.81 2.30
CA GLN A 91 -5.17 6.51 1.80
C GLN A 91 -3.66 6.46 1.56
N LEU A 92 -3.08 7.50 0.96
CA LEU A 92 -1.62 7.63 0.81
C LEU A 92 -0.90 7.59 2.16
N SER A 93 -1.45 8.27 3.17
CA SER A 93 -0.87 8.29 4.51
C SER A 93 -0.86 6.89 5.13
N ASN A 94 -1.97 6.16 5.04
CA ASN A 94 -2.05 4.78 5.52
C ASN A 94 -1.06 3.85 4.79
N THR A 95 -0.86 4.04 3.48
CA THR A 95 0.13 3.26 2.72
C THR A 95 1.56 3.57 3.18
N ILE A 96 1.90 4.84 3.39
CA ILE A 96 3.21 5.27 3.90
C ILE A 96 3.49 4.66 5.28
N ASP A 97 2.49 4.68 6.17
CA ASP A 97 2.60 4.09 7.50
C ASP A 97 2.78 2.56 7.44
N GLY A 98 2.07 1.89 6.53
CA GLY A 98 2.23 0.45 6.28
C GLY A 98 3.63 0.09 5.78
N LEU A 99 4.19 0.89 4.86
CA LEU A 99 5.56 0.71 4.37
C LEU A 99 6.59 0.93 5.48
N ASP A 100 6.37 1.91 6.37
CA ASP A 100 7.25 2.16 7.52
C ASP A 100 7.24 1.01 8.53
N GLN A 101 6.06 0.46 8.83
CA GLN A 101 5.92 -0.72 9.70
C GLN A 101 6.56 -1.95 9.09
N ALA A 102 6.37 -2.19 7.78
CA ALA A 102 6.99 -3.30 7.07
C ALA A 102 8.52 -3.20 7.13
N ALA A 103 9.09 -2.03 6.83
CA ALA A 103 10.54 -1.82 6.88
C ALA A 103 11.11 -2.09 8.29
N LYS A 104 10.43 -1.65 9.35
CA LYS A 104 10.82 -1.94 10.75
C LYS A 104 10.76 -3.42 11.08
N ALA A 105 9.72 -4.12 10.63
CA ALA A 105 9.57 -5.55 10.86
C ALA A 105 10.68 -6.36 10.18
N TYR A 106 11.10 -5.98 8.96
CA TYR A 106 12.22 -6.62 8.27
C TYR A 106 13.54 -6.42 9.00
N ASN A 107 13.88 -5.20 9.39
CA ASN A 107 15.12 -4.94 10.13
C ASN A 107 15.19 -5.75 11.44
N LEU A 108 14.09 -5.81 12.21
CA LEU A 108 14.02 -6.59 13.45
C LEU A 108 14.18 -8.10 13.21
N ALA A 109 13.62 -8.61 12.11
CA ALA A 109 13.74 -10.01 11.74
C ALA A 109 15.17 -10.38 11.31
N GLU A 110 15.86 -9.50 10.58
CA GLU A 110 17.28 -9.70 10.22
C GLU A 110 18.19 -9.69 11.45
N ASP A 111 17.99 -8.78 12.40
CA ASP A 111 18.76 -8.73 13.66
C ASP A 111 18.56 -10.01 14.50
N THR A 112 17.32 -10.51 14.57
CA THR A 112 16.98 -11.75 15.28
C THR A 112 17.61 -12.98 14.61
N ASN A 113 17.59 -13.04 13.28
CA ASN A 113 18.20 -14.14 12.54
C ASN A 113 19.73 -14.15 12.68
N THR A 114 20.37 -12.98 12.57
CA THR A 114 21.83 -12.84 12.70
C THR A 114 22.31 -13.23 14.10
N SER A 115 21.60 -12.79 15.14
CA SER A 115 21.95 -13.12 16.54
C SER A 115 21.75 -14.60 16.89
N THR A 116 20.80 -15.28 16.25
CA THR A 116 20.57 -16.72 16.42
C THR A 116 21.63 -17.54 15.70
N PHE A 117 22.02 -17.14 14.48
CA PHE A 117 23.04 -17.82 13.69
C PHE A 117 24.42 -17.74 14.35
N ASN A 118 24.79 -16.59 14.90
CA ASN A 118 26.05 -16.38 15.60
C ASN A 118 26.16 -17.10 16.96
N ARG A 119 25.05 -17.65 17.49
CA ARG A 119 25.03 -18.39 18.76
C ARG A 119 25.12 -19.91 18.56
N GLN A 120 24.99 -20.38 17.33
CA GLN A 120 25.05 -21.81 16.95
C GLN A 120 26.35 -22.17 16.19
N ALA A 121 27.24 -21.20 15.94
CA ALA A 121 28.60 -21.39 15.44
C ALA A 121 29.61 -21.32 16.59
#